data_AF-A0A6M1TCP7-F1
#
_entry.id   AF-A0A6M1TCP7-F1
#
_cell.length_a   1.000
_cell.length_b   1.000
_cell.length_c   1.000
_cell.angle_alpha   90.00
_cell.angle_beta   90.00
_cell.angle_gamma   90.00
#
_symmetry.space_group_name_H-M   'P 1'
#
loop_
_entity.id
_entity.type
_entity.pdbx_description
1 polymer ?
#
loop_
_entity_poly.entity_id
_entity_poly.type
_entity_poly.pdbx_seq_one_letter_code
_entity_poly.pdbx_strand_id
1 'polypeptide(L)'
;MLSKDDTKLEIFGFGEGDDDNFYCLVNLTKSPDGIDLKKLSMADPRNFDEALNKQGCILLLRGDEVEELIERDEISDSDLHQSIYDLAVREEIIT
;
A
#
# COMPACT_ATOMS: atom_id res chain seq x y z
N MET A 1 -10.72 -14.56 1.52
CA MET A 1 -10.27 -13.85 0.32
C MET A 1 -10.96 -12.52 0.12
N LEU A 2 -10.22 -11.44 0.38
CA LEU A 2 -10.58 -10.09 -0.07
C LEU A 2 -10.49 -10.05 -1.61
N SER A 3 -11.44 -9.40 -2.26
CA SER A 3 -11.35 -9.10 -3.69
C SER A 3 -10.62 -7.77 -3.93
N LYS A 4 -10.21 -7.51 -5.16
CA LYS A 4 -9.62 -6.22 -5.55
C LYS A 4 -10.53 -5.04 -5.21
N ASP A 5 -11.84 -5.19 -5.39
CA ASP A 5 -12.84 -4.15 -5.11
C ASP A 5 -13.02 -3.90 -3.60
N ASP A 6 -12.62 -4.84 -2.76
CA ASP A 6 -12.54 -4.68 -1.30
C ASP A 6 -11.25 -3.96 -0.87
N THR A 7 -10.42 -3.55 -1.83
CA THR A 7 -9.16 -2.85 -1.60
C THR A 7 -9.09 -1.52 -2.32
N LYS A 8 -8.19 -0.66 -1.85
CA LYS A 8 -7.86 0.61 -2.48
C LYS A 8 -6.35 0.81 -2.45
N LEU A 9 -5.78 1.32 -3.54
CA LEU A 9 -4.41 1.82 -3.52
C LEU A 9 -4.42 3.29 -3.10
N GLU A 10 -3.76 3.62 -2.00
CA GLU A 10 -3.54 4.98 -1.54
C GLU A 10 -2.06 5.36 -1.68
N ILE A 11 -1.79 6.51 -2.30
CA ILE A 11 -0.44 6.98 -2.57
C ILE A 11 -0.20 8.24 -1.73
N PHE A 12 0.88 8.23 -0.94
CA PHE A 12 1.25 9.32 -0.05
C PHE A 12 2.67 9.78 -0.33
N GLY A 13 2.83 11.02 -0.80
CA GLY A 13 4.15 11.65 -0.96
C GLY A 13 4.44 12.61 0.19
N PHE A 14 5.64 12.54 0.75
CA PHE A 14 6.12 13.51 1.75
C PHE A 14 7.14 14.51 1.18
N GLY A 15 7.52 14.38 -0.10
CA GLY A 15 8.49 15.22 -0.81
C GLY A 15 8.01 15.66 -2.21
N GLU A 16 8.94 16.17 -3.03
CA GLU A 16 8.65 16.63 -4.41
C GLU A 16 8.93 15.56 -5.49
N GLY A 17 9.51 14.41 -5.14
CA GLY A 17 9.84 13.32 -6.07
C GLY A 17 9.00 12.07 -5.90
N ASP A 18 8.88 11.26 -6.96
CA ASP A 18 8.12 10.01 -6.94
C ASP A 18 8.73 8.93 -6.04
N ASP A 19 10.04 9.02 -5.77
CA ASP A 19 10.78 8.15 -4.83
C ASP A 19 10.32 8.34 -3.38
N ASP A 20 9.79 9.52 -3.04
CA ASP A 20 9.29 9.85 -1.70
C ASP A 20 7.83 9.41 -1.50
N ASN A 21 7.24 8.72 -2.49
CA ASN A 21 5.89 8.20 -2.41
C ASN A 21 5.84 6.86 -1.67
N PHE A 22 4.76 6.67 -0.93
CA PHE A 22 4.38 5.42 -0.30
C PHE A 22 3.08 4.92 -0.93
N TYR A 23 3.08 3.68 -1.38
CA TYR A 23 1.97 2.99 -2.03
C TYR A 23 1.39 1.98 -1.05
N CYS A 24 0.21 2.30 -0.52
CA CYS A 24 -0.50 1.49 0.47
C CYS A 24 -1.67 0.76 -0.19
N LEU A 25 -1.63 -0.57 -0.24
CA LEU A 25 -2.82 -1.37 -0.55
C LEU A 25 -3.65 -1.52 0.73
N VAL A 26 -4.85 -0.94 0.76
CA VAL A 26 -5.69 -0.84 1.95
C VAL A 26 -6.92 -1.74 1.84
N ASN A 27 -7.23 -2.47 2.90
CA ASN A 27 -8.45 -3.25 3.05
C ASN A 27 -9.63 -2.33 3.47
N LEU A 28 -10.56 -2.07 2.56
CA LEU A 28 -11.73 -1.21 2.79
C LEU A 28 -12.77 -1.85 3.73
N THR A 29 -12.78 -3.17 3.88
CA THR A 29 -13.66 -3.83 4.88
C THR A 29 -13.22 -3.52 6.31
N LYS A 30 -11.92 -3.28 6.52
CA LYS A 30 -11.33 -2.96 7.82
C LYS A 30 -11.21 -1.44 8.02
N SER A 31 -10.87 -0.71 6.97
CA SER A 31 -10.77 0.75 6.98
C SER A 31 -11.50 1.35 5.78
N PRO A 32 -12.83 1.56 5.90
CA PRO A 32 -13.67 2.09 4.82
C PRO A 32 -13.22 3.48 4.34
N ASP A 33 -12.60 4.25 5.24
CA ASP A 33 -12.16 5.62 4.98
C ASP A 33 -10.67 5.71 4.56
N GLY A 34 -9.97 4.58 4.43
CA GLY A 34 -8.54 4.54 4.08
C GLY A 34 -7.60 4.73 5.27
N ILE A 35 -6.36 5.12 5.02
CA ILE A 35 -5.36 5.43 6.06
C ILE A 35 -5.54 6.86 6.56
N ASP A 36 -5.72 7.00 7.87
CA ASP A 36 -5.71 8.28 8.58
C ASP A 36 -4.25 8.70 8.85
N LEU A 37 -3.69 9.47 7.90
CA LEU A 37 -2.34 10.02 7.99
C LEU A 37 -2.10 10.85 9.25
N LYS A 38 -3.13 11.53 9.78
CA LYS A 38 -2.97 12.32 11.01
C LYS A 38 -2.74 11.39 12.19
N LYS A 39 -3.54 10.34 12.33
CA LYS A 39 -3.30 9.32 13.37
C LYS A 39 -1.97 8.61 13.18
N LEU A 40 -1.60 8.32 11.93
CA LEU A 40 -0.33 7.67 11.62
C LEU A 40 0.86 8.56 12.01
N SER A 41 0.80 9.87 11.74
CA SER A 41 1.83 10.84 12.13
C SER A 41 1.98 11.01 13.64
N MET A 42 0.96 10.64 14.41
CA MET A 42 0.96 10.66 15.88
C MET A 42 1.36 9.31 16.49
N ALA A 43 1.52 8.27 15.69
CA ALA A 43 1.94 6.95 16.16
C ALA A 43 3.42 6.95 16.57
N ASP A 44 3.81 6.09 17.51
CA ASP A 44 5.23 5.89 17.81
C ASP A 44 5.92 5.32 16.55
N PRO A 45 6.97 5.98 16.02
CA PRO A 45 7.68 5.50 14.82
C PRO A 45 8.18 4.06 14.94
N ARG A 46 8.42 3.57 16.17
CA ARG A 46 8.84 2.19 16.41
C ARG A 46 7.74 1.16 16.15
N ASN A 47 6.48 1.60 16.09
CA ASN A 47 5.30 0.77 15.87
C ASN A 47 4.56 1.16 14.59
N PHE A 48 5.24 1.78 13.63
CA PHE A 48 4.64 2.29 12.41
C PHE A 48 3.93 1.19 11.61
N ASP A 49 4.59 0.03 11.44
CA ASP A 49 4.02 -1.12 10.74
C ASP A 49 2.76 -1.67 11.44
N GLU A 50 2.75 -1.68 12.78
CA GLU A 50 1.59 -2.10 13.56
C GLU A 50 0.44 -1.10 13.40
N ALA A 51 0.75 0.19 13.38
CA ALA A 51 -0.24 1.25 13.18
C ALA A 51 -0.88 1.16 11.78
N LEU A 52 -0.08 0.95 10.73
CA LEU A 52 -0.57 0.74 9.37
C LEU A 52 -1.44 -0.52 9.27
N ASN A 53 -0.98 -1.64 9.83
CA ASN A 53 -1.75 -2.88 9.87
C ASN A 53 -3.09 -2.71 10.59
N LYS A 54 -3.12 -1.97 11.72
CA LYS A 54 -4.36 -1.65 12.45
C LYS A 54 -5.31 -0.81 11.61
N GLN A 55 -4.78 0.10 10.80
CA GLN A 55 -5.53 0.90 9.84
C GLN A 55 -5.86 0.16 8.53
N GLY A 56 -5.56 -1.13 8.44
CA GLY A 56 -5.97 -1.96 7.30
C GLY A 56 -5.04 -1.90 6.10
N CYS A 57 -3.82 -1.36 6.25
CA CYS A 57 -2.78 -1.55 5.24
C CYS A 57 -2.44 -3.05 5.13
N ILE A 58 -2.51 -3.58 3.91
CA ILE A 58 -2.18 -4.96 3.53
C ILE A 58 -0.72 -5.04 3.09
N LEU A 59 -0.33 -4.11 2.20
CA LEU A 59 1.01 -4.03 1.63
C LEU A 59 1.40 -2.56 1.53
N LEU A 60 2.63 -2.25 1.94
CA LEU A 60 3.27 -0.95 1.81
C LEU A 60 4.48 -1.12 0.91
N LEU A 61 4.57 -0.31 -0.13
CA LEU A 61 5.76 -0.21 -0.98
C LEU A 61 6.20 1.25 -1.03
N ARG A 62 7.51 1.50 -1.03
CA ARG A 62 8.08 2.81 -1.34
C ARG A 62 8.17 3.05 -2.84
N GLY A 63 8.37 4.29 -3.27
CA GLY A 63 8.51 4.66 -4.67
C GLY A 63 9.65 3.93 -5.38
N ASP A 64 10.82 3.83 -4.72
CA ASP A 64 11.97 3.07 -5.22
C ASP A 64 11.64 1.58 -5.42
N GLU A 65 10.87 1.00 -4.50
CA GLU A 65 10.43 -0.41 -4.58
C GLU A 65 9.42 -0.63 -5.72
N VAL A 66 8.51 0.32 -5.95
CA VAL A 66 7.55 0.28 -7.06
C VAL A 66 8.28 0.39 -8.40
N GLU A 67 9.22 1.32 -8.53
CA GLU A 67 10.03 1.47 -9.75
C GLU A 67 10.79 0.18 -10.06
N GLU A 68 11.46 -0.42 -9.07
CA GLU A 68 12.18 -1.69 -9.26
C GLU A 68 11.24 -2.82 -9.70
N LEU A 69 10.05 -2.93 -9.10
CA LEU A 69 9.06 -3.95 -9.47
C LEU A 69 8.52 -3.74 -10.90
N ILE A 70 8.37 -2.49 -11.34
CA ILE A 70 7.98 -2.17 -12.72
C ILE A 70 9.11 -2.55 -13.69
N GLU A 71 10.35 -2.17 -13.39
CA GLU A 71 11.52 -2.51 -14.21
C GLU A 71 11.72 -4.02 -14.37
N ARG A 72 11.28 -4.80 -13.38
CA ARG A 72 11.33 -6.26 -13.36
C ARG A 72 10.11 -6.94 -13.99
N ASP A 73 9.17 -6.17 -14.56
CA ASP A 73 7.89 -6.65 -15.09
C ASP A 73 7.05 -7.43 -14.04
N GLU A 74 7.23 -7.13 -12.74
CA GLU A 74 6.48 -7.76 -11.66
C GLU A 74 5.16 -7.05 -11.34
N ILE A 75 5.11 -5.73 -11.55
CA ILE A 75 3.89 -4.91 -11.49
C ILE A 75 3.81 -3.98 -12.70
N SER A 76 2.64 -3.39 -12.97
CA SER A 76 2.42 -2.53 -14.14
C SER A 76 1.98 -1.13 -13.73
N ASP A 77 2.68 -0.12 -14.24
CA ASP A 77 2.33 1.29 -14.06
C ASP A 77 0.94 1.64 -14.63
N SER A 78 0.54 0.97 -15.72
CA SER A 78 -0.75 1.25 -16.37
C SER A 78 -1.98 0.86 -15.55
N ASP A 79 -1.83 -0.05 -14.58
CA ASP A 79 -2.85 -0.43 -13.61
C ASP A 79 -2.18 -0.85 -12.28
N LEU A 80 -1.63 0.15 -11.58
CA LEU A 80 -0.92 -0.05 -10.32
C LEU A 80 -1.77 -0.74 -9.25
N HIS A 81 -3.05 -0.38 -9.15
CA HIS A 81 -3.92 -0.99 -8.14
C HIS A 81 -4.11 -2.48 -8.43
N GLN A 82 -4.41 -2.88 -9.67
CA GLN A 82 -4.55 -4.29 -10.01
C GLN A 82 -3.25 -5.05 -9.80
N SER A 83 -2.14 -4.51 -10.29
CA SER A 83 -0.85 -5.22 -10.27
C SER A 83 -0.29 -5.39 -8.86
N ILE A 84 -0.46 -4.40 -7.97
CA ILE A 84 -0.09 -4.51 -6.55
C ILE A 84 -1.04 -5.47 -5.80
N TYR A 85 -2.33 -5.49 -6.14
CA TYR A 85 -3.25 -6.49 -5.58
C TYR A 85 -2.85 -7.91 -5.99
N ASP A 86 -2.54 -8.13 -7.27
CA ASP A 86 -2.12 -9.44 -7.78
C ASP A 86 -0.79 -9.88 -7.16
N LEU A 87 0.14 -8.95 -6.93
CA LEU A 87 1.36 -9.19 -6.16
C LEU A 87 1.02 -9.67 -4.74
N ALA A 88 0.13 -8.98 -4.02
CA ALA A 88 -0.26 -9.37 -2.67
C ALA A 88 -0.96 -10.75 -2.60
N VAL A 89 -1.70 -11.13 -3.65
CA VAL A 89 -2.26 -12.48 -3.78
C VAL A 89 -1.16 -13.52 -4.07
N ARG A 90 -0.23 -13.20 -4.98
CA ARG A 90 0.88 -14.10 -5.36
C ARG A 90 1.82 -14.40 -4.20
N GLU A 91 2.10 -13.41 -3.37
CA GLU A 91 2.93 -13.52 -2.15
C GLU A 91 2.14 -14.07 -0.94
N GLU A 92 0.91 -14.54 -1.15
CA GLU A 92 0.04 -15.12 -0.11
C GLU A 92 -0.28 -14.18 1.07
N ILE A 93 -0.16 -12.87 0.87
CA ILE A 93 -0.56 -11.84 1.85
C ILE A 93 -2.08 -11.75 1.92
N ILE A 94 -2.76 -11.84 0.77
CA ILE A 94 -4.22 -11.94 0.67
C ILE A 94 -4.62 -13.40 0.47
N THR A 95 -5.36 -13.96 1.43
CA THR A 95 -5.93 -15.32 1.42
C THR A 95 -7.45 -15.30 1.60
#